data_AF-A0A7S3GUG7-F1
#
_entry.id   AF-A0A7S3GUG7-F1
#
_cell.length_a   1.000
_cell.length_b   1.000
_cell.length_c   1.000
_cell.angle_alpha   90.00
_cell.angle_beta   90.00
_cell.angle_gamma   90.00
#
_symmetry.space_group_name_H-M   'P 1'
#
loop_
_entity.id
_entity.type
_entity.pdbx_description
1 polymer ?
#
loop_
_entity_poly.entity_id
_entity_poly.type
_entity_poly.pdbx_seq_one_letter_code
_entity_poly.pdbx_strand_id
1 'polypeptide(L)'
;VEGELRYNMVGDALVGIIHKKPKEGGISAVGGTGSIYTYYGPEEEKFKNLTTNFLEKDLALIMPALGLAAEPVPMWWTTDFILASPEGTPAAEEKWIVGEFNCSCVGMSRCLAAYCQDDTPNASVKDISEEDMTEAMKYGDLMGTKAKDILDKAKA
;
A
#
# COMPACT_ATOMS: atom_id res chain seq x y z
N VAL A 1 18.98 3.94 -6.96
CA VAL A 1 17.71 3.44 -7.56
C VAL A 1 16.55 3.95 -6.73
N GLU A 2 15.45 4.36 -7.36
CA GLU A 2 14.31 4.96 -6.63
C GLU A 2 13.56 3.92 -5.78
N GLY A 3 13.56 2.65 -6.19
CA GLY A 3 12.87 1.57 -5.47
C GLY A 3 11.41 1.43 -5.90
N GLU A 4 10.59 0.92 -4.99
CA GLU A 4 9.17 0.63 -5.21
C GLU A 4 8.28 1.45 -4.27
N LEU A 5 7.12 1.89 -4.77
CA LEU A 5 6.07 2.48 -3.93
C LEU A 5 4.94 1.48 -3.79
N ARG A 6 4.61 1.09 -2.56
CA ARG A 6 3.40 0.32 -2.26
C ARG A 6 2.31 1.25 -1.77
N TYR A 7 1.17 1.23 -2.43
CA TYR A 7 -0.05 1.88 -1.95
C TYR A 7 -0.88 0.84 -1.21
N ASN A 8 -1.29 1.16 0.02
CA ASN A 8 -2.26 0.37 0.76
C ASN A 8 -3.64 0.96 0.56
N MET A 9 -4.52 0.15 -0.01
CA MET A 9 -5.85 0.56 -0.45
C MET A 9 -6.91 -0.15 0.38
N VAL A 10 -7.94 0.60 0.77
CA VAL A 10 -9.15 0.06 1.37
C VAL A 10 -10.32 0.43 0.46
N GLY A 11 -10.78 -0.51 -0.35
CA GLY A 11 -11.65 -0.23 -1.49
C GLY A 11 -10.97 0.73 -2.47
N ASP A 12 -11.59 1.89 -2.69
CA ASP A 12 -11.09 2.98 -3.53
C ASP A 12 -10.29 4.06 -2.78
N ALA A 13 -10.09 3.90 -1.46
CA ALA A 13 -9.40 4.88 -0.64
C ALA A 13 -7.94 4.48 -0.36
N LEU A 14 -7.01 5.42 -0.56
CA LEU A 14 -5.62 5.27 -0.14
C LEU A 14 -5.49 5.49 1.36
N VAL A 15 -4.86 4.55 2.06
CA VAL A 15 -4.62 4.62 3.51
C VAL A 15 -3.20 5.08 3.82
N GLY A 16 -2.24 4.63 3.03
CA GLY A 16 -0.83 4.98 3.23
C GLY A 16 0.08 4.45 2.14
N ILE A 17 1.25 5.07 2.07
CA ILE A 17 2.28 4.80 1.07
C ILE A 17 3.51 4.24 1.78
N ILE A 18 4.07 3.16 1.24
CA ILE A 18 5.34 2.59 1.71
C ILE A 18 6.35 2.73 0.57
N HIS A 19 7.40 3.50 0.80
CA HIS A 19 8.54 3.59 -0.10
C HIS A 19 9.59 2.58 0.31
N LYS A 20 9.76 1.54 -0.51
CA LYS A 20 10.73 0.48 -0.30
C LYS A 20 11.94 0.74 -1.18
N LYS A 21 13.07 1.12 -0.56
CA LYS A 21 14.34 1.26 -1.27
C LYS A 21 15.20 0.04 -1.02
N PRO A 22 15.70 -0.64 -2.07
CA PRO A 22 16.65 -1.73 -1.88
C PRO A 22 17.92 -1.20 -1.21
N LYS A 23 18.64 -2.08 -0.51
CA LYS A 23 19.98 -1.74 -0.03
C LYS A 23 20.87 -1.32 -1.20
N GLU A 24 21.94 -0.57 -0.94
CA GLU A 24 22.89 -0.18 -1.98
C GLU A 24 23.42 -1.43 -2.74
N GLY A 25 23.35 -1.38 -4.07
CA GLY A 25 23.68 -2.52 -4.95
C GLY A 25 22.65 -3.66 -4.99
N GLY A 26 21.53 -3.56 -4.26
CA GLY A 26 20.42 -4.49 -4.30
C GLY A 26 19.40 -4.16 -5.40
N ILE A 27 18.75 -5.20 -5.92
CA ILE A 27 17.70 -5.08 -6.95
C ILE A 27 16.29 -5.27 -6.35
N SER A 28 16.17 -6.05 -5.26
CA SER A 28 14.89 -6.36 -4.62
C SER A 28 14.67 -5.53 -3.36
N ALA A 29 13.44 -5.03 -3.19
CA ALA A 29 13.00 -4.26 -2.03
C ALA A 29 12.10 -5.06 -1.06
N VAL A 30 12.35 -6.38 -0.94
CA VAL A 30 11.57 -7.30 -0.08
C VAL A 30 12.07 -7.29 1.36
N GLY A 31 11.18 -7.58 2.33
CA GLY A 31 11.54 -7.64 3.75
C GLY A 31 12.66 -8.64 4.01
N GLY A 32 13.59 -8.30 4.91
CA GLY A 32 14.76 -9.13 5.23
C GLY A 32 15.96 -9.00 4.30
N THR A 33 15.86 -8.22 3.22
CA THR A 33 16.98 -7.99 2.27
C THR A 33 17.92 -6.83 2.66
N GLY A 34 17.64 -6.16 3.79
CA GLY A 34 18.31 -4.91 4.18
C GLY A 34 17.73 -3.66 3.52
N SER A 35 16.54 -3.78 2.94
CA SER A 35 15.82 -2.68 2.31
C SER A 35 15.31 -1.66 3.34
N ILE A 36 15.31 -0.38 2.98
CA ILE A 36 14.86 0.73 3.82
C ILE A 36 13.42 1.04 3.47
N TYR A 37 12.55 1.04 4.49
CA TYR A 37 11.11 1.28 4.33
C TYR A 37 10.79 2.64 4.95
N THR A 38 10.19 3.52 4.16
CA THR A 38 9.69 4.81 4.64
C THR A 38 8.18 4.85 4.47
N TYR A 39 7.48 5.28 5.52
CA TYR A 39 6.02 5.30 5.57
C TYR A 39 5.53 6.73 5.44
N TYR A 40 4.55 6.93 4.57
CA TYR A 40 3.93 8.22 4.33
C TYR A 40 2.40 8.11 4.43
N GLY A 41 1.76 9.23 4.73
CA GLY A 41 0.32 9.37 4.67
C GLY A 41 -0.21 9.41 3.23
N PRO A 42 -1.54 9.35 3.05
CA PRO A 42 -2.17 9.37 1.73
C PRO A 42 -2.00 10.72 1.01
N GLU A 43 -1.80 11.81 1.76
CA GLU A 43 -1.64 13.19 1.26
C GLU A 43 -0.17 13.59 1.04
N GLU A 44 0.73 12.63 0.89
CA GLU A 44 2.16 12.92 0.72
C GLU A 44 2.45 13.67 -0.59
N GLU A 45 2.91 14.91 -0.46
CA GLU A 45 3.11 15.81 -1.59
C GLU A 45 4.20 15.30 -2.55
N LYS A 46 5.21 14.59 -2.04
CA LYS A 46 6.28 14.00 -2.86
C LYS A 46 5.73 13.09 -3.97
N PHE A 47 4.65 12.35 -3.70
CA PHE A 47 4.08 11.39 -4.64
C PHE A 47 2.76 11.86 -5.25
N LYS A 48 2.38 13.11 -5.06
CA LYS A 48 1.08 13.65 -5.47
C LYS A 48 0.75 13.43 -6.94
N ASN A 49 1.72 13.60 -7.84
CA ASN A 49 1.50 13.35 -9.26
C ASN A 49 1.04 11.90 -9.50
N LEU A 50 1.71 10.92 -8.88
CA LEU A 50 1.29 9.53 -8.92
C LEU A 50 -0.08 9.33 -8.24
N THR A 51 -0.23 9.82 -7.00
CA THR A 51 -1.46 9.63 -6.21
C THR A 51 -2.68 10.15 -6.94
N THR A 52 -2.63 11.39 -7.44
CA THR A 52 -3.75 12.03 -8.15
C THR A 52 -4.09 11.28 -9.43
N ASN A 53 -3.11 10.97 -10.28
CA ASN A 53 -3.39 10.24 -11.53
C ASN A 53 -3.94 8.84 -11.24
N PHE A 54 -3.37 8.15 -10.26
CA PHE A 54 -3.82 6.81 -9.91
C PHE A 54 -5.25 6.78 -9.40
N LEU A 55 -5.58 7.59 -8.39
CA LEU A 55 -6.89 7.58 -7.76
C LEU A 55 -8.00 8.12 -8.67
N GLU A 56 -7.71 9.15 -9.47
CA GLU A 56 -8.73 9.82 -10.29
C GLU A 56 -8.90 9.20 -11.68
N LYS A 57 -7.87 8.55 -12.23
CA LYS A 57 -7.87 8.07 -13.63
C LYS A 57 -7.66 6.57 -13.72
N ASP A 58 -6.62 6.05 -13.08
CA ASP A 58 -6.15 4.68 -13.36
C ASP A 58 -6.89 3.62 -12.53
N LEU A 59 -7.35 3.96 -11.33
CA LEU A 59 -8.00 3.02 -10.40
C LEU A 59 -9.20 2.31 -11.03
N ALA A 60 -10.04 3.04 -11.76
CA ALA A 60 -11.20 2.49 -12.45
C ALA A 60 -10.83 1.53 -13.59
N LEU A 61 -9.57 1.55 -14.05
CA LEU A 61 -9.07 0.73 -15.16
C LEU A 61 -8.45 -0.60 -14.68
N ILE A 62 -8.17 -0.75 -13.38
CA ILE A 62 -7.50 -1.94 -12.84
C ILE A 62 -8.34 -3.20 -13.04
N MET A 63 -9.58 -3.22 -12.53
CA MET A 63 -10.44 -4.41 -12.62
C MET A 63 -10.76 -4.81 -14.07
N PRO A 64 -11.04 -3.86 -14.99
CA PRO A 64 -11.12 -4.16 -16.42
C PRO A 64 -9.84 -4.76 -17.00
N ALA A 65 -8.66 -4.22 -16.66
CA ALA A 65 -7.39 -4.75 -17.16
C ALA A 65 -7.11 -6.19 -16.69
N LEU A 66 -7.65 -6.58 -15.53
CA LEU A 66 -7.58 -7.94 -14.99
C LEU A 66 -8.65 -8.90 -15.54
N GLY A 67 -9.53 -8.42 -16.44
CA GLY A 67 -10.67 -9.21 -16.94
C GLY A 67 -11.79 -9.42 -15.93
N LEU A 68 -11.84 -8.58 -14.88
CA LEU A 68 -12.75 -8.66 -13.75
C LEU A 68 -13.63 -7.41 -13.65
N ALA A 69 -14.00 -6.80 -14.79
CA ALA A 69 -14.74 -5.54 -14.83
C ALA A 69 -16.10 -5.55 -14.08
N ALA A 70 -16.70 -6.73 -13.91
CA ALA A 70 -17.95 -6.90 -13.18
C ALA A 70 -17.77 -7.06 -11.67
N GLU A 71 -16.53 -7.29 -11.21
CA GLU A 71 -16.19 -7.45 -9.80
C GLU A 71 -15.75 -6.11 -9.21
N PRO A 72 -16.10 -5.82 -7.94
CA PRO A 72 -15.62 -4.63 -7.26
C PRO A 72 -14.11 -4.72 -6.99
N VAL A 73 -13.45 -3.58 -6.81
CA VAL A 73 -12.11 -3.56 -6.21
C VAL A 73 -12.14 -4.23 -4.82
N PRO A 74 -11.07 -4.95 -4.42
CA PRO A 74 -11.06 -5.66 -3.15
C PRO A 74 -11.24 -4.73 -1.94
N MET A 75 -11.74 -5.28 -0.83
CA MET A 75 -11.92 -4.48 0.39
C MET A 75 -10.59 -4.01 0.98
N TRP A 76 -9.57 -4.84 0.94
CA TRP A 76 -8.21 -4.50 1.34
C TRP A 76 -7.24 -5.11 0.35
N TRP A 77 -6.40 -4.27 -0.26
CA TRP A 77 -5.45 -4.66 -1.29
C TRP A 77 -4.28 -3.67 -1.33
N THR A 78 -3.22 -4.07 -2.01
CA THR A 78 -2.08 -3.20 -2.30
C THR A 78 -1.75 -3.20 -3.77
N THR A 79 -1.17 -2.12 -4.24
CA THR A 79 -0.51 -2.07 -5.55
C THR A 79 0.91 -1.52 -5.40
N ASP A 80 1.85 -2.13 -6.10
CA ASP A 80 3.25 -1.72 -6.09
C ASP A 80 3.61 -1.07 -7.42
N PHE A 81 4.22 0.11 -7.35
CA PHE A 81 4.62 0.91 -8.49
C PHE A 81 6.14 0.94 -8.64
N ILE A 82 6.58 0.91 -9.89
CA ILE A 82 7.97 1.10 -10.30
C ILE A 82 8.05 2.38 -11.12
N LEU A 83 9.02 3.25 -10.81
CA LEU A 83 9.30 4.44 -11.60
C LEU A 83 9.86 4.02 -12.96
N ALA A 84 9.17 4.37 -14.02
CA ALA A 84 9.55 4.05 -15.39
C ALA A 84 10.18 5.23 -16.13
N SER A 85 10.08 6.44 -15.58
CA SER A 85 10.73 7.62 -16.16
C SER A 85 12.25 7.61 -15.98
N PRO A 86 13.00 8.22 -16.92
CA PRO A 86 14.45 8.43 -16.76
C PRO A 86 14.81 9.17 -15.48
N GLU A 87 16.00 8.90 -14.95
CA GLU A 87 16.53 9.62 -13.79
C GLU A 87 16.62 11.13 -14.08
N GLY A 88 16.19 11.95 -13.11
CA GLY A 88 16.12 13.41 -13.25
C GLY A 88 14.84 13.94 -13.89
N THR A 89 13.90 13.07 -14.30
CA THR A 89 12.56 13.51 -14.70
C THR A 89 11.90 14.27 -13.54
N PRO A 90 11.33 15.47 -13.75
CA PRO A 90 10.61 16.18 -12.71
C PRO A 90 9.46 15.34 -12.15
N ALA A 91 9.23 15.38 -10.83
CA ALA A 91 8.19 14.58 -10.17
C ALA A 91 6.79 14.71 -10.81
N ALA A 92 6.46 15.90 -11.32
CA ALA A 92 5.20 16.19 -12.01
C ALA A 92 5.06 15.52 -13.39
N GLU A 93 6.16 15.03 -13.96
CA GLU A 93 6.23 14.38 -15.28
C GLU A 93 6.59 12.89 -15.18
N GLU A 94 6.83 12.39 -13.97
CA GLU A 94 7.13 10.99 -13.72
C GLU A 94 5.98 10.08 -14.18
N LYS A 95 6.37 8.96 -14.77
CA LYS A 95 5.48 7.86 -15.13
C LYS A 95 5.82 6.66 -14.27
N TRP A 96 4.80 6.11 -13.66
CA TRP A 96 4.90 4.95 -12.78
C TRP A 96 4.06 3.82 -13.37
N ILE A 97 4.56 2.60 -13.25
CA ILE A 97 3.90 1.40 -13.76
C ILE A 97 3.53 0.52 -12.58
N VAL A 98 2.30 0.00 -12.58
CA VAL A 98 1.87 -1.04 -11.63
C VAL A 98 2.60 -2.34 -11.96
N GLY A 99 3.43 -2.81 -11.03
CA GLY A 99 4.15 -4.09 -11.13
C GLY A 99 3.43 -5.25 -10.44
N GLU A 100 2.74 -4.99 -9.33
CA GLU A 100 2.02 -6.00 -8.54
C GLU A 100 0.68 -5.45 -8.06
N PHE A 101 -0.36 -6.29 -8.12
CA PHE A 101 -1.66 -6.08 -7.47
C PHE A 101 -1.92 -7.25 -6.53
N ASN A 102 -2.06 -6.99 -5.23
CA ASN A 102 -2.10 -8.02 -4.19
C ASN A 102 -3.32 -7.88 -3.29
N CYS A 103 -4.05 -8.99 -3.10
CA CYS A 103 -5.29 -9.04 -2.30
C CYS A 103 -5.23 -10.04 -1.14
N SER A 104 -4.16 -10.83 -1.03
CA SER A 104 -4.11 -12.02 -0.17
C SER A 104 -2.92 -12.02 0.78
N CYS A 105 -1.82 -11.36 0.39
CA CYS A 105 -0.61 -11.22 1.19
C CYS A 105 -0.39 -9.74 1.54
N VAL A 106 -1.49 -9.03 1.80
CA VAL A 106 -1.45 -7.64 2.28
C VAL A 106 -1.06 -7.63 3.76
N GLY A 107 0.05 -6.97 4.05
CA GLY A 107 0.60 -6.87 5.40
C GLY A 107 0.51 -5.45 5.92
N MET A 108 0.22 -5.31 7.21
CA MET A 108 0.36 -4.03 7.91
C MET A 108 1.76 -3.97 8.52
N SER A 109 2.69 -3.25 7.87
CA SER A 109 4.08 -3.21 8.33
C SER A 109 4.24 -2.61 9.74
N ARG A 110 3.28 -1.78 10.16
CA ARG A 110 3.20 -1.22 11.52
C ARG A 110 2.98 -2.31 12.58
N CYS A 111 2.46 -3.48 12.20
CA CYS A 111 2.27 -4.60 13.11
C CYS A 111 3.42 -5.61 13.12
N LEU A 112 4.55 -5.33 12.46
CA LEU A 112 5.68 -6.28 12.37
C LEU A 112 6.28 -6.64 13.73
N ALA A 113 6.16 -5.79 14.75
CA ALA A 113 6.62 -6.13 16.10
C ALA A 113 5.86 -7.31 16.73
N ALA A 114 4.65 -7.62 16.25
CA ALA A 114 3.89 -8.80 16.68
C ALA A 114 4.26 -10.09 15.91
N TYR A 115 5.19 -10.02 14.96
CA TYR A 115 5.63 -11.17 14.18
C TYR A 115 6.70 -11.96 14.95
N CYS A 116 6.40 -13.24 15.25
CA CYS A 116 7.33 -14.15 15.88
C CYS A 116 8.56 -14.39 14.98
N GLN A 117 9.74 -14.18 15.55
CA GLN A 117 11.03 -14.53 14.93
C GLN A 117 11.80 -15.48 15.85
N ASP A 118 12.92 -16.02 15.36
CA ASP A 118 13.77 -16.91 16.14
C ASP A 118 14.28 -16.24 17.44
N ASP A 119 14.51 -14.92 17.41
CA ASP A 119 14.94 -14.11 18.54
C ASP A 119 13.78 -13.49 19.35
N THR A 120 12.57 -13.44 18.78
CA THR A 120 11.33 -12.97 19.43
C THR A 120 10.21 -14.01 19.36
N PRO A 121 10.39 -15.23 19.89
CA PRO A 121 9.44 -16.34 19.67
C PRO A 121 8.06 -16.11 20.31
N ASN A 122 7.97 -15.20 21.29
CA ASN A 122 6.73 -14.86 21.99
C ASN A 122 6.18 -13.48 21.59
N ALA A 123 6.63 -12.91 20.47
CA ALA A 123 6.09 -11.66 19.94
C ALA A 123 4.57 -11.74 19.78
N SER A 124 3.91 -10.62 20.04
CA SER A 124 2.45 -10.54 20.16
C SER A 124 1.98 -9.13 19.85
N VAL A 125 0.65 -8.94 19.81
CA VAL A 125 0.04 -7.61 19.66
C VAL A 125 0.51 -6.61 20.72
N LYS A 126 0.96 -7.08 21.89
CA LYS A 126 1.45 -6.23 22.99
C LYS A 126 2.81 -5.62 22.71
N ASP A 127 3.54 -6.16 21.74
CA ASP A 127 4.85 -5.70 21.34
C ASP A 127 4.76 -4.60 20.27
N ILE A 128 3.56 -4.33 19.75
CA ILE A 128 3.30 -3.20 18.86
C ILE A 128 3.23 -1.92 19.68
N SER A 129 3.95 -0.88 19.25
CA SER A 129 3.91 0.43 19.91
C SER A 129 2.50 1.04 19.83
N GLU A 130 2.15 1.92 20.78
CA GLU A 130 0.85 2.61 20.74
C GLU A 130 0.69 3.47 19.47
N GLU A 131 1.76 4.09 18.99
CA GLU A 131 1.80 4.85 17.74
C GLU A 131 1.48 3.94 16.54
N ASP A 132 2.20 2.82 16.42
CA ASP A 132 2.00 1.89 15.31
C ASP A 132 0.63 1.23 15.36
N MET A 133 0.12 0.93 16.56
CA MET A 133 -1.23 0.39 16.74
C MET A 133 -2.28 1.42 16.33
N THR A 134 -2.09 2.69 16.67
CA THR A 134 -2.98 3.78 16.25
C THR A 134 -3.00 3.90 14.73
N GLU A 135 -1.85 3.82 14.06
CA GLU A 135 -1.78 3.82 12.59
C GLU A 135 -2.43 2.58 11.98
N ALA A 136 -2.22 1.39 12.55
CA ALA A 136 -2.82 0.14 12.09
C ALA A 136 -4.36 0.16 12.22
N MET A 137 -4.89 0.72 13.30
CA MET A 137 -6.34 0.81 13.55
C MET A 137 -7.06 1.61 12.46
N LYS A 138 -6.42 2.62 11.85
CA LYS A 138 -7.00 3.39 10.73
C LYS A 138 -7.41 2.50 9.55
N TYR A 139 -6.67 1.43 9.28
CA TYR A 139 -6.98 0.45 8.24
C TYR A 139 -8.28 -0.29 8.59
N GLY A 140 -8.36 -0.80 9.82
CA GLY A 140 -9.52 -1.52 10.32
C GLY A 140 -10.79 -0.65 10.38
N ASP A 141 -10.68 0.58 10.86
CA ASP A 141 -11.80 1.52 10.96
C ASP A 141 -12.35 1.89 9.58
N LEU A 142 -11.47 2.16 8.62
CA LEU A 142 -11.87 2.48 7.25
C LEU A 142 -12.48 1.26 6.53
N MET A 143 -11.92 0.06 6.75
CA MET A 143 -12.50 -1.18 6.24
C MET A 143 -13.90 -1.40 6.81
N GLY A 144 -14.07 -1.21 8.12
CA GLY A 144 -15.36 -1.32 8.80
C GLY A 144 -16.38 -0.32 8.27
N THR A 145 -15.97 0.93 8.07
CA THR A 145 -16.81 1.99 7.49
C THR A 145 -17.29 1.60 6.09
N LYS A 146 -16.37 1.20 5.19
CA LYS A 146 -16.74 0.82 3.82
C LYS A 146 -17.58 -0.47 3.76
N ALA A 147 -17.26 -1.46 4.60
CA ALA A 147 -18.05 -2.69 4.69
C ALA A 147 -19.49 -2.39 5.13
N LYS A 148 -19.66 -1.50 6.12
CA LYS A 148 -20.98 -1.04 6.56
C LYS A 148 -21.74 -0.35 5.42
N ASP A 149 -21.09 0.54 4.68
CA ASP A 149 -21.71 1.24 3.55
C ASP A 149 -22.18 0.27 2.45
N ILE A 150 -21.39 -0.77 2.15
CA ILE A 150 -21.77 -1.82 1.20
C ILE A 150 -23.01 -2.57 1.70
N LEU A 151 -23.01 -2.98 2.97
CA LEU A 151 -24.13 -3.73 3.57
C LEU A 151 -25.41 -2.90 3.64
N ASP A 152 -25.31 -1.60 3.89
CA ASP A 152 -26.49 -0.74 3.96
C ASP A 152 -27.06 -0.44 2.58
N LYS A 153 -26.21 -0.28 1.55
CA LYS A 153 -26.66 -0.19 0.15
C LYS A 153 -27.35 -1.46 -0.32
N ALA A 154 -26.90 -2.64 0.12
CA ALA A 154 -27.52 -3.92 -0.25
C ALA A 154 -28.91 -4.14 0.38
N LYS A 155 -29.28 -3.37 1.41
CA LYS A 155 -30.61 -3.43 2.06
C LYS A 155 -31.62 -2.47 1.44
N ALA A 156 -31.16 -1.46 0.70
CA ALA A 156 -31.99 -0.41 0.09
C ALA A 156 -32.58 -0.86 -1.24
#